data_AF-A0AAU4USE3-F1
#
_entry.id   AF-A0AAU4USE3-F1
#
_cell.length_a   1.000
_cell.length_b   1.000
_cell.length_c   1.000
_cell.angle_alpha   90.00
_cell.angle_beta   90.00
_cell.angle_gamma   90.00
#
_symmetry.space_group_name_H-M   'P 1'
#
loop_
_entity.id
_entity.type
_entity.pdbx_description
1 polymer ?
#
loop_
_entity_poly.entity_id
_entity_poly.type
_entity_poly.pdbx_seq_one_letter_code
_entity_poly.pdbx_strand_id
1 'polypeptide(L)'
;MIITLNFDHLIEDALREAGLRPTIIRRPSDMAGMIPLHAQRQGVVIHLHGDYLDPDSMRNTPEELSSYEEEVDKLLDQVFDEYGLIIAGWSAKYNPALVNALRRCPTRRFDTYWADPYPLSTTAIELMEQRQGTYVPADADRFLTRTADAVTALAEHNRANPQNIATAIATAKRELRGDGPAINLHDTLRREAARLADHPLRTDTADLPQPDLDAEHERRLTAWEAETETLAALAAVTAYWGTDTTDRYWFTDVERLATVTWGTGHRALNDLRRAPATLLLHSAGIAAAAAERWPLAARLLTGPRAEDIMSRLDMPAAALLGPDTVLSLPTSAARVHKYLKPIFTGHVVANENAFTEGVGALRVPAPARPGGRRELHRHAAPAGLRDARRLPAAGIPLARA
;
A
#
# COMPACT_ATOMS: atom_id res chain seq x y z
N MET A 1 8.87 -15.27 17.62
CA MET A 1 9.70 -16.03 18.58
C MET A 1 8.99 -16.01 19.91
N ILE A 2 9.02 -17.11 20.64
CA ILE A 2 8.33 -17.27 21.93
C ILE A 2 9.33 -17.89 22.91
N ILE A 3 9.49 -17.26 24.06
CA ILE A 3 10.28 -17.79 25.18
C ILE A 3 9.29 -18.22 26.25
N THR A 4 9.41 -19.46 26.72
CA THR A 4 8.53 -20.01 27.75
C THR A 4 9.35 -20.57 28.92
N LEU A 5 8.76 -20.43 30.11
CA LEU A 5 9.23 -21.06 31.35
C LEU A 5 8.44 -22.35 31.65
N ASN A 6 7.40 -22.64 30.86
CA ASN A 6 6.60 -23.84 31.03
C ASN A 6 7.28 -25.04 30.36
N PHE A 7 6.98 -26.22 30.88
CA PHE A 7 7.47 -27.49 30.35
C PHE A 7 6.58 -28.07 29.25
N ASP A 8 5.31 -27.67 29.17
CA ASP A 8 4.31 -28.22 28.24
C ASP A 8 4.52 -27.80 26.77
N HIS A 9 3.82 -28.47 25.84
CA HIS A 9 3.94 -28.23 24.39
C HIS A 9 2.79 -27.40 23.80
N LEU A 10 1.96 -26.76 24.62
CA LEU A 10 0.73 -26.10 24.15
C LEU A 10 1.00 -25.03 23.08
N ILE A 11 2.10 -24.30 23.24
CA ILE A 11 2.54 -23.27 22.29
C ILE A 11 2.91 -23.90 20.94
N GLU A 12 3.59 -25.04 20.98
CA GLU A 12 4.06 -25.73 19.79
C GLU A 12 2.90 -26.34 19.02
N ASP A 13 1.95 -26.94 19.73
CA ASP A 13 0.75 -27.53 19.15
C ASP A 13 -0.13 -26.46 18.53
N ALA A 14 -0.34 -25.32 19.20
CA ALA A 14 -1.06 -24.18 18.63
C ALA A 14 -0.40 -23.65 17.34
N LEU A 15 0.93 -23.57 17.30
CA LEU A 15 1.65 -23.17 16.08
C LEU A 15 1.50 -24.19 14.95
N ARG A 16 1.54 -25.50 15.26
CA ARG A 16 1.33 -26.58 14.28
C ARG A 16 -0.10 -26.58 13.74
N GLU A 17 -1.10 -26.36 14.59
CA GLU A 17 -2.51 -26.22 14.19
C GLU A 17 -2.72 -25.02 13.26
N ALA A 18 -1.98 -23.92 13.48
CA ALA A 18 -1.93 -22.78 12.58
C ALA A 18 -1.13 -23.02 11.27
N GLY A 19 -0.63 -24.24 11.05
CA GLY A 19 0.11 -24.64 9.85
C GLY A 19 1.60 -24.25 9.85
N LEU A 20 2.13 -23.79 10.98
CA LEU A 20 3.54 -23.41 11.12
C LEU A 20 4.40 -24.61 11.58
N ARG A 21 5.70 -24.59 11.23
CA ARG A 21 6.68 -25.56 11.75
C ARG A 21 7.77 -24.80 12.52
N PRO A 22 7.58 -24.54 13.82
CA PRO A 22 8.54 -23.77 14.59
C PRO A 22 9.84 -24.56 14.84
N THR A 23 10.96 -23.85 14.88
CA THR A 23 12.21 -24.36 15.45
C THR A 23 12.07 -24.39 16.96
N ILE A 24 12.32 -25.55 17.60
CA ILE A 24 12.22 -25.68 19.05
C ILE A 24 13.62 -25.78 19.67
N ILE A 25 13.88 -24.98 20.71
CA ILE A 25 15.13 -24.98 21.48
C ILE A 25 14.78 -25.36 22.91
N ARG A 26 15.33 -26.48 23.39
CA ARG A 26 15.13 -26.99 24.77
C ARG A 26 16.43 -27.08 25.55
N ARG A 27 17.54 -27.25 24.83
CA ARG A 27 18.88 -27.40 25.40
C ARG A 27 19.87 -26.48 24.69
N PRO A 28 21.00 -26.13 25.33
CA PRO A 28 22.08 -25.38 24.68
C PRO A 28 22.59 -26.05 23.39
N SER A 29 22.58 -27.39 23.34
CA SER A 29 22.97 -28.16 22.15
C SER A 29 22.09 -27.89 20.93
N ASP A 30 20.82 -27.54 21.12
CA ASP A 30 19.87 -27.30 20.03
C ASP A 30 20.13 -25.98 19.31
N MET A 31 20.92 -25.10 19.94
CA MET A 31 21.33 -23.82 19.39
C MET A 31 22.45 -23.99 18.34
N ALA A 32 23.16 -25.12 18.38
CA ALA A 32 24.23 -25.43 17.45
C ALA A 32 23.67 -25.67 16.03
N GLY A 33 24.04 -24.81 15.09
CA GLY A 33 23.57 -24.91 13.70
C GLY A 33 22.17 -24.36 13.47
N MET A 34 21.61 -23.63 14.43
CA MET A 34 20.34 -22.94 14.24
C MET A 34 20.44 -21.90 13.12
N ILE A 35 19.42 -21.85 12.26
CA ILE A 35 19.26 -20.74 11.31
C ILE A 35 19.20 -19.42 12.10
N PRO A 36 19.92 -18.36 11.70
CA PRO A 36 19.91 -17.08 12.40
C PRO A 36 18.50 -16.58 12.71
N LEU A 37 18.28 -15.99 13.89
CA LEU A 37 16.95 -15.61 14.38
C LEU A 37 16.15 -14.76 13.39
N HIS A 38 16.79 -13.82 12.70
CA HIS A 38 16.15 -12.96 11.68
C HIS A 38 15.70 -13.72 10.42
N ALA A 39 16.26 -14.90 10.14
CA ALA A 39 15.91 -15.74 8.99
C ALA A 39 14.86 -16.82 9.34
N GLN A 40 14.49 -16.96 10.60
CA GLN A 40 13.49 -17.92 11.08
C GLN A 40 12.06 -17.44 10.76
N ARG A 41 11.49 -17.91 9.65
CA ARG A 41 10.16 -17.47 9.18
C ARG A 41 8.97 -18.24 9.74
N GLN A 42 9.19 -19.43 10.31
CA GLN A 42 8.12 -20.32 10.78
C GLN A 42 7.90 -20.32 12.30
N GLY A 43 8.55 -19.40 13.01
CA GLY A 43 8.52 -19.32 14.46
C GLY A 43 9.67 -20.05 15.13
N VAL A 44 9.99 -19.62 16.34
CA VAL A 44 11.00 -20.21 17.22
C VAL A 44 10.39 -20.26 18.61
N VAL A 45 10.46 -21.42 19.27
CA VAL A 45 10.00 -21.61 20.65
C VAL A 45 11.21 -22.03 21.50
N ILE A 46 11.44 -21.32 22.59
CA ILE A 46 12.58 -21.52 23.48
C ILE A 46 12.04 -21.91 24.87
N HIS A 47 12.33 -23.15 25.28
CA HIS A 47 12.02 -23.65 26.62
C HIS A 47 13.23 -23.41 27.54
N LEU A 48 13.21 -22.30 28.29
CA LEU A 48 14.34 -21.96 29.17
C LEU A 48 14.51 -22.94 30.33
N HIS A 49 13.42 -23.55 30.76
CA HIS A 49 13.43 -24.50 31.87
C HIS A 49 13.39 -25.95 31.42
N GLY A 50 13.45 -26.23 30.11
CA GLY A 50 13.42 -27.58 29.58
C GLY A 50 12.01 -28.09 29.28
N ASP A 51 11.91 -29.41 29.11
CA ASP A 51 10.75 -30.12 28.56
C ASP A 51 10.32 -31.26 29.49
N TYR A 52 9.01 -31.42 29.72
CA TYR A 52 8.48 -32.48 30.59
C TYR A 52 8.70 -33.90 30.06
N LEU A 53 8.87 -34.08 28.75
CA LEU A 53 9.24 -35.36 28.13
C LEU A 53 10.73 -35.67 28.25
N ASP A 54 11.52 -34.70 28.70
CA ASP A 54 12.96 -34.81 28.85
C ASP A 54 13.40 -34.32 30.24
N PRO A 55 13.27 -35.18 31.27
CA PRO A 55 13.52 -34.83 32.66
C PRO A 55 14.91 -34.25 32.92
N ASP A 56 15.92 -34.67 32.16
CA ASP A 56 17.31 -34.21 32.31
C ASP A 56 17.50 -32.74 31.91
N SER A 57 16.56 -32.17 31.14
CA SER A 57 16.57 -30.75 30.78
C SER A 57 15.85 -29.85 31.79
N MET A 58 15.08 -30.43 32.72
CA MET A 58 14.15 -29.67 33.56
C MET A 58 14.87 -28.87 34.65
N ARG A 59 14.56 -27.57 34.74
CA ARG A 59 15.05 -26.66 35.81
C ARG A 59 13.91 -26.21 36.70
N ASN A 60 13.96 -26.60 37.96
CA ASN A 60 12.91 -26.30 38.94
C ASN A 60 13.45 -25.89 40.32
N THR A 61 14.71 -26.16 40.62
CA THR A 61 15.28 -25.79 41.94
C THR A 61 15.75 -24.34 41.96
N PRO A 62 15.74 -23.66 43.12
CA PRO A 62 16.30 -22.32 43.26
C PRO A 62 17.75 -22.21 42.76
N GLU A 63 18.54 -23.26 42.97
CA GLU A 63 19.93 -23.36 42.50
C GLU A 63 20.01 -23.40 40.97
N GLU A 64 19.20 -24.23 40.31
CA GLU A 64 19.12 -24.32 38.84
C GLU A 64 18.62 -23.02 38.19
N LEU A 65 17.77 -22.26 38.89
CA LEU A 65 17.21 -21.00 38.41
C LEU A 65 18.07 -19.77 38.76
N SER A 66 19.21 -19.98 39.42
CA SER A 66 20.12 -18.91 39.83
C SER A 66 20.97 -18.37 38.69
N SER A 67 21.28 -19.20 37.69
CA SER A 67 22.11 -18.86 36.54
C SER A 67 21.76 -19.69 35.31
N TYR A 68 22.06 -19.17 34.13
CA TYR A 68 21.99 -19.89 32.87
C TYR A 68 23.40 -20.14 32.33
N GLU A 69 23.54 -21.12 31.44
CA GLU A 69 24.78 -21.35 30.71
C GLU A 69 25.09 -20.17 29.79
N GLU A 70 26.37 -19.99 29.49
CA GLU A 70 26.89 -18.87 28.71
C GLU A 70 26.23 -18.77 27.32
N GLU A 71 25.95 -19.91 26.69
CA GLU A 71 25.29 -19.98 25.40
C GLU A 71 23.87 -19.43 25.46
N VAL A 72 23.10 -19.82 26.49
CA VAL A 72 21.73 -19.34 26.71
C VAL A 72 21.74 -17.85 27.02
N ASP A 73 22.68 -17.40 27.85
CA ASP A 73 22.83 -15.98 28.18
C ASP A 73 23.16 -15.14 26.94
N LYS A 74 24.05 -15.61 26.04
CA LYS A 74 24.35 -14.93 24.77
C LYS A 74 23.13 -14.83 23.86
N LEU A 75 22.31 -15.88 23.79
CA LEU A 75 21.06 -15.85 23.02
C LEU A 75 20.08 -14.85 23.62
N LEU A 76 19.88 -14.86 24.93
CA LEU A 76 19.01 -13.91 25.61
C LEU A 76 19.49 -12.47 25.42
N ASP A 77 20.80 -12.24 25.49
CA ASP A 77 21.38 -10.91 25.26
C ASP A 77 21.10 -10.44 23.82
N GLN A 78 21.25 -11.31 22.82
CA GLN A 78 20.88 -11.01 21.44
C GLN A 78 19.37 -10.73 21.30
N VAL A 79 18.52 -11.61 21.87
CA VAL A 79 17.06 -11.48 21.78
C VAL A 79 16.58 -10.17 22.39
N PHE A 80 17.09 -9.83 23.57
CA PHE A 80 16.69 -8.62 24.28
C PHE A 80 17.33 -7.34 23.71
N ASP A 81 18.36 -7.41 22.85
CA ASP A 81 18.88 -6.23 22.12
C ASP A 81 18.23 -6.01 20.75
N GLU A 82 17.89 -7.09 20.05
CA GLU A 82 17.48 -7.02 18.64
C GLU A 82 15.95 -7.04 18.43
N TYR A 83 15.15 -7.31 19.47
CA TYR A 83 13.70 -7.46 19.33
C TYR A 83 12.90 -6.73 20.41
N GLY A 84 11.68 -6.30 20.04
CA GLY A 84 10.67 -5.83 20.98
C GLY A 84 10.11 -6.98 21.81
N LEU A 85 9.68 -6.69 23.03
CA LEU A 85 9.31 -7.71 24.00
C LEU A 85 7.86 -7.56 24.45
N ILE A 86 7.15 -8.68 24.46
CA ILE A 86 5.85 -8.82 25.12
C ILE A 86 6.03 -9.82 26.26
N ILE A 87 5.84 -9.35 27.48
CA ILE A 87 5.88 -10.18 28.69
C ILE A 87 4.44 -10.37 29.16
N ALA A 88 4.04 -11.63 29.32
CA ALA A 88 2.74 -11.99 29.88
C ALA A 88 2.90 -13.20 30.81
N GLY A 89 2.25 -13.17 31.97
CA GLY A 89 2.24 -14.31 32.91
C GLY A 89 3.56 -14.54 33.67
N TRP A 90 4.44 -13.55 33.76
CA TRP A 90 5.70 -13.64 34.52
C TRP A 90 5.81 -12.52 35.56
N SER A 91 6.10 -12.90 36.80
CA SER A 91 6.12 -11.99 37.96
C SER A 91 7.51 -11.45 38.32
N ALA A 92 8.56 -11.93 37.64
CA ALA A 92 9.97 -11.65 37.96
C ALA A 92 10.44 -12.06 39.37
N LYS A 93 9.67 -12.87 40.10
CA LYS A 93 9.96 -13.19 41.51
C LYS A 93 10.84 -14.43 41.71
N TYR A 94 10.61 -15.48 40.93
CA TYR A 94 11.17 -16.83 41.18
C TYR A 94 12.23 -17.25 40.18
N ASN A 95 12.67 -16.35 39.29
CA ASN A 95 13.66 -16.65 38.26
C ASN A 95 14.72 -15.53 38.20
N PRO A 96 15.70 -15.55 39.12
CA PRO A 96 16.75 -14.53 39.18
C PRO A 96 17.65 -14.55 37.93
N ALA A 97 17.88 -15.71 37.31
CA ALA A 97 18.66 -15.78 36.07
C ALA A 97 18.03 -14.95 34.93
N LEU A 98 16.72 -15.10 34.69
CA LEU A 98 16.02 -14.34 33.65
C LEU A 98 15.93 -12.84 34.00
N VAL A 99 15.75 -12.50 35.28
CA VAL A 99 15.82 -11.11 35.75
C VAL A 99 17.19 -10.51 35.42
N ASN A 100 18.28 -11.22 35.71
CA ASN A 100 19.63 -10.77 35.41
C ASN A 100 19.86 -10.63 33.90
N ALA A 101 19.36 -11.55 33.08
CA ALA A 101 19.45 -11.45 31.63
C ALA A 101 18.78 -10.19 31.08
N LEU A 102 17.56 -9.88 31.55
CA LEU A 102 16.89 -8.63 31.19
C LEU A 102 17.63 -7.38 31.69
N ARG A 103 18.24 -7.43 32.89
CA ARG A 103 19.03 -6.31 33.45
C ARG A 103 20.29 -6.01 32.65
N ARG A 104 20.96 -7.03 32.08
CA ARG A 104 22.17 -6.86 31.26
C ARG A 104 21.91 -6.12 29.96
N CYS A 105 20.66 -6.13 29.48
CA CYS A 105 20.27 -5.53 28.19
C CYS A 105 19.35 -4.31 28.37
N PRO A 106 19.84 -3.12 28.79
CA PRO A 106 19.01 -1.93 29.01
C PRO A 106 18.53 -1.23 27.74
N THR A 107 18.88 -1.76 26.57
CA THR A 107 18.59 -1.19 25.25
C THR A 107 17.11 -0.88 25.06
N ARG A 108 16.84 0.24 24.38
CA ARG A 108 15.50 0.84 24.22
C ARG A 108 15.11 1.00 22.75
N ARG A 109 15.76 0.24 21.87
CA ARG A 109 15.55 0.32 20.42
C ARG A 109 14.15 -0.17 20.03
N PHE A 110 13.61 -1.11 20.79
CA PHE A 110 12.32 -1.72 20.55
C PHE A 110 11.48 -1.70 21.82
N ASP A 111 10.17 -1.50 21.63
CA ASP A 111 9.22 -1.36 22.73
C ASP A 111 9.12 -2.64 23.56
N THR A 112 8.84 -2.44 24.85
CA THR A 112 8.57 -3.53 25.79
C THR A 112 7.19 -3.33 26.40
N TYR A 113 6.35 -4.35 26.36
CA TYR A 113 5.03 -4.37 26.98
C TYR A 113 4.97 -5.43 28.05
N TRP A 114 4.43 -5.09 29.22
CA TRP A 114 4.23 -6.02 30.33
C TRP A 114 2.75 -6.13 30.65
N ALA A 115 2.14 -7.26 30.30
CA ALA A 115 0.74 -7.54 30.54
C ALA A 115 0.58 -8.38 31.81
N ASP A 116 -0.09 -7.81 32.81
CA ASP A 116 -0.50 -8.51 34.03
C ASP A 116 -1.85 -7.95 34.51
N PRO A 117 -2.81 -8.78 34.93
CA PRO A 117 -4.06 -8.29 35.50
C PRO A 117 -3.88 -7.74 36.93
N TYR A 118 -2.74 -7.99 37.57
CA TYR A 118 -2.42 -7.56 38.92
C TYR A 118 -1.24 -6.57 38.94
N PRO A 119 -1.11 -5.78 40.02
CA PRO A 119 0.05 -4.90 40.19
C PRO A 119 1.37 -5.65 40.10
N LEU A 120 2.31 -5.10 39.34
CA LEU A 120 3.65 -5.66 39.16
C LEU A 120 4.41 -5.71 40.49
N SER A 121 5.27 -6.73 40.63
CA SER A 121 6.23 -6.82 41.74
C SER A 121 7.25 -5.67 41.66
N THR A 122 7.90 -5.32 42.78
CA THR A 122 8.96 -4.30 42.79
C THR A 122 10.05 -4.58 41.75
N THR A 123 10.48 -5.84 41.63
CA THR A 123 11.47 -6.26 40.64
C THR A 123 10.98 -6.08 39.20
N ALA A 124 9.72 -6.39 38.91
CA ALA A 124 9.13 -6.18 37.59
C ALA A 124 9.00 -4.69 37.24
N ILE A 125 8.63 -3.84 38.22
CA ILE A 125 8.58 -2.38 38.06
C ILE A 125 9.97 -1.85 37.70
N GLU A 126 11.02 -2.24 38.44
CA GLU A 126 12.40 -1.81 38.17
C GLU A 126 12.85 -2.21 36.76
N LEU A 127 12.56 -3.44 36.33
CA LEU A 127 12.87 -3.91 34.98
C LEU A 127 12.14 -3.11 33.90
N MET A 128 10.84 -2.86 34.11
CA MET A 128 10.02 -2.09 33.19
C MET A 128 10.54 -0.65 33.06
N GLU A 129 10.87 0.01 34.17
CA GLU A 129 11.42 1.36 34.18
C GLU A 129 12.78 1.43 33.46
N GLN A 130 13.66 0.46 33.68
CA GLN A 130 14.98 0.39 33.02
C GLN A 130 14.84 0.37 31.49
N ARG A 131 13.84 -0.37 30.99
CA ARG A 131 13.54 -0.51 29.55
C ARG A 131 12.56 0.52 28.99
N GLN A 132 12.03 1.41 29.82
CA GLN A 132 10.91 2.30 29.46
C GLN A 132 9.69 1.55 28.89
N GLY A 133 9.42 0.38 29.46
CA GLY A 133 8.30 -0.46 29.06
C GLY A 133 6.95 0.12 29.44
N THR A 134 5.91 -0.35 28.75
CA THR A 134 4.51 0.01 29.02
C THR A 134 3.84 -1.09 29.82
N TYR A 135 3.31 -0.75 30.99
CA TYR A 135 2.43 -1.64 31.75
C TYR A 135 1.04 -1.69 31.11
N VAL A 136 0.54 -2.91 30.90
CA VAL A 136 -0.78 -3.18 30.36
C VAL A 136 -1.59 -3.93 31.41
N PRO A 137 -2.58 -3.29 32.07
CA PRO A 137 -3.39 -3.94 33.11
C PRO A 137 -4.45 -4.86 32.49
N ALA A 138 -4.01 -6.02 32.00
CA ALA A 138 -4.85 -7.04 31.37
C ALA A 138 -4.22 -8.43 31.51
N ASP A 139 -5.05 -9.47 31.51
CA ASP A 139 -4.58 -10.84 31.35
C ASP A 139 -4.02 -11.10 29.94
N ALA A 140 -3.27 -12.20 29.82
CA ALA A 140 -2.61 -12.59 28.58
C ALA A 140 -3.61 -12.81 27.45
N ASP A 141 -4.74 -13.45 27.75
CA ASP A 141 -5.77 -13.79 26.76
C ASP A 141 -6.35 -12.52 26.12
N ARG A 142 -6.81 -11.57 26.94
CA ARG A 142 -7.37 -10.31 26.47
C ARG A 142 -6.34 -9.44 25.78
N PHE A 143 -5.10 -9.39 26.29
CA PHE A 143 -4.05 -8.59 25.67
C PHE A 143 -3.63 -9.13 24.31
N LEU A 144 -3.35 -10.43 24.22
CA LEU A 144 -2.90 -11.07 22.99
C LEU A 144 -4.03 -11.12 21.96
N THR A 145 -5.27 -11.40 22.35
CA THR A 145 -6.42 -11.35 21.44
C THR A 145 -6.60 -9.97 20.85
N ARG A 146 -6.62 -8.91 21.67
CA ARG A 146 -6.73 -7.53 21.17
C ARG A 146 -5.56 -7.13 20.27
N THR A 147 -4.35 -7.62 20.58
CA THR A 147 -3.16 -7.35 19.77
C THR A 147 -3.26 -8.09 18.43
N ALA A 148 -3.69 -9.35 18.43
CA ALA A 148 -3.91 -10.13 17.22
C ALA A 148 -5.01 -9.52 16.36
N ASP A 149 -6.13 -9.07 16.95
CA ASP A 149 -7.20 -8.37 16.26
C ASP A 149 -6.69 -7.05 15.66
N ALA A 150 -5.93 -6.26 16.43
CA ALA A 150 -5.35 -5.00 15.95
C ALA A 150 -4.32 -5.23 14.83
N VAL A 151 -3.49 -6.27 14.92
CA VAL A 151 -2.52 -6.63 13.87
C VAL A 151 -3.22 -7.17 12.64
N THR A 152 -4.26 -7.98 12.79
CA THR A 152 -5.07 -8.51 11.69
C THR A 152 -5.80 -7.38 11.00
N ALA A 153 -6.49 -6.53 11.77
CA ALA A 153 -7.11 -5.32 11.27
C ALA A 153 -6.05 -4.44 10.58
N LEU A 154 -4.87 -4.23 11.17
CA LEU A 154 -3.81 -3.46 10.53
C LEU A 154 -3.27 -4.14 9.27
N ALA A 155 -3.18 -5.47 9.19
CA ALA A 155 -2.70 -6.20 8.01
C ALA A 155 -3.73 -6.20 6.88
N GLU A 156 -5.01 -6.37 7.21
CA GLU A 156 -6.14 -6.23 6.30
C GLU A 156 -6.28 -4.79 5.81
N HIS A 157 -6.06 -3.83 6.71
CA HIS A 157 -6.08 -2.41 6.42
C HIS A 157 -4.79 -1.93 5.71
N ASN A 158 -3.64 -2.59 5.89
CA ASN A 158 -2.36 -2.32 5.21
C ASN A 158 -2.40 -2.66 3.72
N ARG A 159 -3.33 -3.52 3.29
CA ARG A 159 -3.63 -3.69 1.86
C ARG A 159 -4.35 -2.47 1.27
N ALA A 160 -4.78 -1.51 2.09
CA ALA A 160 -5.63 -0.40 1.69
C ALA A 160 -5.31 0.99 2.31
N ASN A 161 -4.16 1.25 2.99
CA ASN A 161 -3.99 2.48 3.79
C ASN A 161 -2.96 3.54 3.30
N PRO A 162 -3.34 4.85 3.28
CA PRO A 162 -2.50 6.01 2.92
C PRO A 162 -1.22 6.27 3.74
N GLN A 163 -1.08 5.73 4.96
CA GLN A 163 0.14 5.96 5.79
C GLN A 163 1.36 5.16 5.27
N ASN A 164 1.12 3.98 4.69
CA ASN A 164 2.17 3.23 3.99
C ASN A 164 2.58 3.98 2.71
N ILE A 165 1.59 4.51 1.99
CA ILE A 165 1.80 5.35 0.81
C ILE A 165 2.63 6.59 1.18
N ALA A 166 2.31 7.30 2.25
CA ALA A 166 3.07 8.45 2.73
C ALA A 166 4.53 8.09 3.06
N THR A 167 4.76 6.94 3.73
CA THR A 167 6.10 6.46 4.08
C THR A 167 6.90 6.00 2.87
N ALA A 168 6.25 5.30 1.93
CA ALA A 168 6.81 4.89 0.66
C ALA A 168 7.20 6.11 -0.18
N ILE A 169 6.36 7.14 -0.22
CA ILE A 169 6.63 8.41 -0.91
C ILE A 169 7.77 9.17 -0.24
N ALA A 170 7.79 9.27 1.09
CA ALA A 170 8.89 9.92 1.80
C ALA A 170 10.23 9.22 1.53
N THR A 171 10.22 7.88 1.50
CA THR A 171 11.38 7.06 1.14
C THR A 171 11.79 7.31 -0.32
N ALA A 172 10.84 7.27 -1.25
CA ALA A 172 11.08 7.54 -2.67
C ALA A 172 11.70 8.93 -2.89
N LYS A 173 11.14 9.98 -2.28
CA LYS A 173 11.69 11.35 -2.36
C LYS A 173 13.12 11.43 -1.82
N ARG A 174 13.40 10.75 -0.72
CA ARG A 174 14.74 10.70 -0.13
C ARG A 174 15.73 10.00 -1.06
N GLU A 175 15.34 8.88 -1.68
CA GLU A 175 16.19 8.16 -2.64
C GLU A 175 16.40 8.93 -3.94
N LEU A 176 15.36 9.57 -4.48
CA LEU A 176 15.46 10.41 -5.68
C LEU A 176 16.36 11.64 -5.47
N ARG A 177 16.51 12.10 -4.22
CA ARG A 177 17.43 13.18 -3.86
C ARG A 177 18.89 12.71 -3.73
N GLY A 178 19.11 11.42 -3.49
CA GLY A 178 20.45 10.86 -3.33
C GLY A 178 21.17 10.68 -4.66
N ASP A 179 22.51 10.62 -4.61
CA ASP A 179 23.35 10.41 -5.80
C ASP A 179 23.45 8.92 -6.23
N GLY A 180 22.93 8.01 -5.40
CA GLY A 180 22.93 6.56 -5.64
C GLY A 180 21.68 6.07 -6.38
N PRO A 181 21.70 4.83 -6.89
CA PRO A 181 20.51 4.24 -7.49
C PRO A 181 19.39 4.10 -6.45
N ALA A 182 18.19 4.57 -6.78
CA ALA A 182 16.99 4.43 -5.97
C ALA A 182 16.44 2.99 -6.02
N ILE A 183 17.17 2.06 -5.40
CA ILE A 183 16.91 0.61 -5.48
C ILE A 183 15.58 0.25 -4.81
N ASN A 184 15.29 0.79 -3.61
CA ASN A 184 14.04 0.44 -2.92
C ASN A 184 12.82 0.98 -3.68
N LEU A 185 12.94 2.18 -4.26
CA LEU A 185 11.91 2.73 -5.15
C LEU A 185 11.68 1.83 -6.37
N HIS A 186 12.75 1.45 -7.08
CA HIS A 186 12.67 0.55 -8.23
C HIS A 186 11.97 -0.77 -7.87
N ASP A 187 12.42 -1.42 -6.80
CA ASP A 187 11.88 -2.72 -6.39
C ASP A 187 10.44 -2.63 -5.92
N THR A 188 10.06 -1.52 -5.27
CA THR A 188 8.68 -1.28 -4.85
C THR A 188 7.76 -1.05 -6.05
N LEU A 189 8.17 -0.20 -7.01
CA LEU A 189 7.41 0.01 -8.25
C LEU A 189 7.19 -1.31 -8.99
N ARG A 190 8.26 -2.10 -9.18
CA ARG A 190 8.18 -3.39 -9.86
C ARG A 190 7.28 -4.39 -9.14
N ARG A 191 7.37 -4.46 -7.80
CA ARG A 191 6.52 -5.34 -6.99
C ARG A 191 5.05 -4.96 -7.08
N GLU A 192 4.72 -3.68 -6.91
CA GLU A 192 3.32 -3.22 -6.98
C GLU A 192 2.73 -3.43 -8.37
N ALA A 193 3.50 -3.13 -9.41
CA ALA A 193 3.05 -3.35 -10.76
C ALA A 193 2.89 -4.84 -11.09
N ALA A 194 3.75 -5.73 -10.57
CA ALA A 194 3.61 -7.18 -10.78
C ALA A 194 2.35 -7.69 -10.07
N ARG A 195 2.13 -7.25 -8.82
CA ARG A 195 0.93 -7.56 -8.03
C ARG A 195 -0.36 -7.18 -8.76
N LEU A 196 -0.40 -6.00 -9.38
CA LEU A 196 -1.55 -5.57 -10.18
C LEU A 196 -1.72 -6.35 -11.49
N ALA A 197 -0.61 -6.75 -12.13
CA ALA A 197 -0.61 -7.55 -13.34
C ALA A 197 -1.07 -9.00 -13.09
N ASP A 198 -0.88 -9.54 -11.89
CA ASP A 198 -1.31 -10.88 -11.49
C ASP A 198 -2.63 -10.87 -10.69
N HIS A 199 -3.25 -9.70 -10.52
CA HIS A 199 -4.42 -9.55 -9.66
C HIS A 199 -5.65 -10.32 -10.23
N PRO A 200 -6.42 -11.07 -9.41
CA PRO A 200 -7.51 -11.92 -9.89
C PRO A 200 -8.58 -11.20 -10.72
N LEU A 201 -8.86 -9.93 -10.40
CA LEU A 201 -9.84 -9.13 -11.15
C LEU A 201 -9.44 -8.88 -12.62
N ARG A 202 -8.19 -9.14 -13.02
CA ARG A 202 -7.78 -9.06 -14.43
C ARG A 202 -8.38 -10.16 -15.29
N THR A 203 -8.69 -11.32 -14.72
CA THR A 203 -9.24 -12.46 -15.44
C THR A 203 -10.66 -12.80 -15.01
N ASP A 204 -11.09 -12.31 -13.84
CA ASP A 204 -12.40 -12.60 -13.28
C ASP A 204 -13.55 -12.19 -14.20
N THR A 205 -14.51 -13.11 -14.36
CA THR A 205 -15.67 -12.96 -15.24
C THR A 205 -16.94 -12.99 -14.40
N ALA A 206 -17.84 -12.05 -14.64
CA ALA A 206 -19.17 -12.05 -14.05
C ALA A 206 -20.23 -11.86 -15.14
N ASP A 207 -21.27 -12.69 -15.09
CA ASP A 207 -22.45 -12.57 -15.91
C ASP A 207 -23.65 -12.35 -14.99
N LEU A 208 -23.95 -11.06 -14.77
CA LEU A 208 -24.96 -10.60 -13.83
C LEU A 208 -26.05 -9.83 -14.57
N PRO A 209 -27.33 -9.98 -14.22
CA PRO A 209 -28.38 -9.08 -14.68
C PRO A 209 -28.24 -7.70 -14.02
N GLN A 210 -28.94 -6.70 -14.56
CA GLN A 210 -29.14 -5.44 -13.84
C GLN A 210 -30.17 -5.64 -12.72
N PRO A 211 -30.01 -5.01 -11.53
CA PRO A 211 -29.03 -3.97 -11.15
C PRO A 211 -27.70 -4.48 -10.55
N ASP A 212 -27.53 -5.79 -10.40
CA ASP A 212 -26.36 -6.39 -9.72
C ASP A 212 -25.05 -6.11 -10.48
N LEU A 213 -25.14 -5.95 -11.81
CA LEU A 213 -24.02 -5.53 -12.66
C LEU A 213 -23.46 -4.16 -12.25
N ASP A 214 -24.31 -3.17 -11.98
CA ASP A 214 -23.87 -1.83 -11.59
C ASP A 214 -23.18 -1.86 -10.23
N ALA A 215 -23.71 -2.63 -9.27
CA ALA A 215 -23.10 -2.80 -7.95
C ALA A 215 -21.73 -3.51 -8.05
N GLU A 216 -21.63 -4.54 -8.88
CA GLU A 216 -20.38 -5.26 -9.12
C GLU A 216 -19.34 -4.39 -9.83
N HIS A 217 -19.78 -3.58 -10.80
CA HIS A 217 -18.92 -2.62 -11.49
C HIS A 217 -18.32 -1.60 -10.50
N GLU A 218 -19.16 -0.98 -9.66
CA GLU A 218 -18.71 -0.04 -8.63
C GLU A 218 -17.76 -0.70 -7.61
N ARG A 219 -18.04 -1.95 -7.20
CA ARG A 219 -17.18 -2.73 -6.33
C ARG A 219 -15.80 -2.95 -6.96
N ARG A 220 -15.73 -3.40 -8.22
CA ARG A 220 -14.46 -3.63 -8.93
C ARG A 220 -13.69 -2.34 -9.17
N LEU A 221 -14.38 -1.26 -9.54
CA LEU A 221 -13.73 0.04 -9.73
C LEU A 221 -13.13 0.56 -8.42
N THR A 222 -13.88 0.50 -7.32
CA THR A 222 -13.38 0.88 -5.99
C THR A 222 -12.19 0.01 -5.56
N ALA A 223 -12.24 -1.29 -5.84
CA ALA A 223 -11.11 -2.17 -5.60
C ALA A 223 -9.90 -1.76 -6.44
N TRP A 224 -10.05 -1.49 -7.73
CA TRP A 224 -8.94 -1.03 -8.57
C TRP A 224 -8.35 0.31 -8.12
N GLU A 225 -9.19 1.26 -7.70
CA GLU A 225 -8.75 2.53 -7.13
C GLU A 225 -7.85 2.29 -5.91
N ALA A 226 -8.31 1.49 -4.94
CA ALA A 226 -7.53 1.16 -3.75
C ALA A 226 -6.23 0.40 -4.08
N GLU A 227 -6.32 -0.65 -4.90
CA GLU A 227 -5.20 -1.51 -5.24
C GLU A 227 -4.13 -0.77 -6.07
N THR A 228 -4.49 0.27 -6.83
CA THR A 228 -3.55 1.01 -7.70
C THR A 228 -2.88 2.18 -6.98
N GLU A 229 -3.38 2.60 -5.82
CA GLU A 229 -3.02 3.87 -5.19
C GLU A 229 -1.51 4.02 -4.93
N THR A 230 -0.88 2.99 -4.37
CA THR A 230 0.58 2.99 -4.11
C THR A 230 1.38 3.16 -5.38
N LEU A 231 1.07 2.39 -6.44
CA LEU A 231 1.79 2.46 -7.71
C LEU A 231 1.57 3.82 -8.38
N ALA A 232 0.33 4.31 -8.42
CA ALA A 232 -0.01 5.61 -9.00
C ALA A 232 0.72 6.75 -8.28
N ALA A 233 0.83 6.68 -6.95
CA ALA A 233 1.49 7.70 -6.16
C ALA A 233 3.01 7.69 -6.33
N LEU A 234 3.65 6.51 -6.29
CA LEU A 234 5.10 6.38 -6.52
C LEU A 234 5.48 6.78 -7.96
N ALA A 235 4.66 6.42 -8.95
CA ALA A 235 4.87 6.85 -10.33
C ALA A 235 4.71 8.37 -10.48
N ALA A 236 3.73 9.01 -9.82
CA ALA A 236 3.60 10.46 -9.82
C ALA A 236 4.81 11.15 -9.17
N VAL A 237 5.28 10.67 -8.02
CA VAL A 237 6.50 11.20 -7.37
C VAL A 237 7.70 11.07 -8.28
N THR A 238 7.88 9.92 -8.93
CA THR A 238 8.99 9.66 -9.85
C THR A 238 8.88 10.52 -11.11
N ALA A 239 7.69 10.67 -11.68
CA ALA A 239 7.46 11.52 -12.83
C ALA A 239 7.69 13.01 -12.50
N TYR A 240 7.34 13.45 -11.30
CA TYR A 240 7.51 14.85 -10.87
C TYR A 240 8.96 15.19 -10.52
N TRP A 241 9.61 14.39 -9.67
CA TRP A 241 10.93 14.69 -9.07
C TRP A 241 12.09 13.92 -9.70
N GLY A 242 11.82 12.91 -10.52
CA GLY A 242 12.83 12.02 -11.09
C GLY A 242 13.45 12.53 -12.39
N THR A 243 14.12 11.59 -13.07
CA THR A 243 14.84 11.78 -14.32
C THR A 243 14.47 10.70 -15.34
N ASP A 244 14.95 10.84 -16.57
CA ASP A 244 14.75 9.84 -17.62
C ASP A 244 15.22 8.43 -17.23
N THR A 245 16.19 8.32 -16.32
CA THR A 245 16.68 7.03 -15.80
C THR A 245 15.66 6.41 -14.85
N THR A 246 15.12 7.18 -13.91
CA THR A 246 14.14 6.68 -12.93
C THR A 246 12.77 6.45 -13.54
N ASP A 247 12.43 7.18 -14.61
CA ASP A 247 11.18 6.95 -15.35
C ASP A 247 11.11 5.53 -15.94
N ARG A 248 12.27 4.95 -16.31
CA ARG A 248 12.35 3.57 -16.84
C ARG A 248 11.91 2.52 -15.82
N TYR A 249 11.85 2.85 -14.53
CA TYR A 249 11.46 1.90 -13.48
C TYR A 249 10.00 1.49 -13.58
N TRP A 250 9.14 2.37 -14.10
CA TRP A 250 7.69 2.15 -14.16
C TRP A 250 7.09 2.33 -15.56
N PHE A 251 7.81 2.95 -16.51
CA PHE A 251 7.24 3.30 -17.83
C PHE A 251 6.66 2.08 -18.58
N THR A 252 7.35 0.94 -18.56
CA THR A 252 6.89 -0.30 -19.21
C THR A 252 5.69 -0.94 -18.50
N ASP A 253 5.45 -0.58 -17.24
CA ASP A 253 4.30 -1.10 -16.49
C ASP A 253 2.98 -0.56 -17.02
N VAL A 254 2.97 0.62 -17.67
CA VAL A 254 1.79 1.13 -18.39
C VAL A 254 1.38 0.14 -19.47
N GLU A 255 2.31 -0.33 -20.29
CA GLU A 255 2.05 -1.32 -21.36
C GLU A 255 1.59 -2.66 -20.78
N ARG A 256 2.30 -3.14 -19.74
CA ARG A 256 1.95 -4.41 -19.09
C ARG A 256 0.53 -4.38 -18.53
N LEU A 257 0.16 -3.30 -17.85
CA LEU A 257 -1.18 -3.18 -17.26
C LEU A 257 -2.26 -2.89 -18.31
N ALA A 258 -1.90 -2.25 -19.43
CA ALA A 258 -2.80 -1.97 -20.56
C ALA A 258 -3.10 -3.20 -21.42
N THR A 259 -2.30 -4.25 -21.29
CA THR A 259 -2.45 -5.50 -22.05
C THR A 259 -3.86 -6.06 -21.91
N VAL A 260 -4.48 -6.37 -23.06
CA VAL A 260 -5.85 -6.87 -23.13
C VAL A 260 -5.91 -8.27 -22.54
N THR A 261 -6.73 -8.44 -21.52
CA THR A 261 -7.11 -9.77 -21.02
C THR A 261 -8.47 -10.13 -21.59
N TRP A 262 -8.48 -11.02 -22.58
CA TRP A 262 -9.70 -11.52 -23.21
C TRP A 262 -10.59 -12.23 -22.19
N GLY A 263 -11.89 -11.99 -22.27
CA GLY A 263 -12.89 -12.58 -21.37
C GLY A 263 -14.29 -12.52 -21.98
N THR A 264 -15.11 -13.50 -21.63
CA THR A 264 -16.54 -13.48 -21.91
C THR A 264 -17.28 -12.66 -20.85
N GLY A 265 -18.48 -12.17 -21.16
CA GLY A 265 -19.33 -11.41 -20.22
C GLY A 265 -19.44 -9.93 -20.58
N HIS A 266 -19.80 -9.12 -19.57
CA HIS A 266 -20.13 -7.71 -19.77
C HIS A 266 -18.93 -6.86 -20.17
N ARG A 267 -19.07 -6.10 -21.26
CA ARG A 267 -18.04 -5.21 -21.80
C ARG A 267 -17.49 -4.24 -20.75
N ALA A 268 -18.35 -3.61 -19.95
CA ALA A 268 -17.92 -2.64 -18.94
C ALA A 268 -16.96 -3.26 -17.90
N LEU A 269 -17.23 -4.48 -17.43
CA LEU A 269 -16.35 -5.19 -16.50
C LEU A 269 -15.03 -5.64 -17.16
N ASN A 270 -15.08 -5.98 -18.45
CA ASN A 270 -13.88 -6.34 -19.22
C ASN A 270 -12.99 -5.12 -19.47
N ASP A 271 -13.59 -3.97 -19.82
CA ASP A 271 -12.85 -2.72 -20.01
C ASP A 271 -12.20 -2.26 -18.70
N LEU A 272 -12.88 -2.41 -17.54
CA LEU A 272 -12.35 -2.11 -16.21
C LEU A 272 -11.05 -2.86 -15.84
N ARG A 273 -10.73 -3.98 -16.49
CA ARG A 273 -9.46 -4.71 -16.25
C ARG A 273 -8.22 -3.86 -16.55
N ARG A 274 -8.38 -2.82 -17.37
CA ARG A 274 -7.33 -1.84 -17.72
C ARG A 274 -7.35 -0.59 -16.84
N ALA A 275 -8.25 -0.49 -15.86
CA ALA A 275 -8.33 0.66 -14.95
C ALA A 275 -6.99 0.98 -14.27
N PRO A 276 -6.18 0.00 -13.79
CA PRO A 276 -4.87 0.31 -13.23
C PRO A 276 -3.93 1.05 -14.20
N ALA A 277 -3.96 0.70 -15.48
CA ALA A 277 -3.15 1.36 -16.50
C ALA A 277 -3.62 2.79 -16.76
N THR A 278 -4.93 3.02 -16.81
CA THR A 278 -5.52 4.37 -16.91
C THR A 278 -5.11 5.24 -15.72
N LEU A 279 -5.27 4.75 -14.49
CA LEU A 279 -4.92 5.48 -13.28
C LEU A 279 -3.41 5.80 -13.23
N LEU A 280 -2.55 4.83 -13.56
CA LEU A 280 -1.11 5.02 -13.63
C LEU A 280 -0.71 6.05 -14.68
N LEU A 281 -1.23 5.93 -15.91
CA LEU A 281 -0.93 6.84 -17.02
C LEU A 281 -1.34 8.28 -16.69
N HIS A 282 -2.55 8.46 -16.15
CA HIS A 282 -3.05 9.78 -15.78
C HIS A 282 -2.29 10.38 -14.59
N SER A 283 -1.96 9.57 -13.58
CA SER A 283 -1.15 10.01 -12.45
C SER A 283 0.23 10.50 -12.90
N ALA A 284 0.96 9.69 -13.67
CA ALA A 284 2.28 10.07 -14.17
C ALA A 284 2.23 11.24 -15.16
N GLY A 285 1.21 11.27 -16.03
CA GLY A 285 1.03 12.36 -16.99
C GLY A 285 0.79 13.69 -16.30
N ILE A 286 -0.13 13.74 -15.33
CA ILE A 286 -0.45 14.98 -14.59
C ILE A 286 0.79 15.46 -13.82
N ALA A 287 1.53 14.54 -13.20
CA ALA A 287 2.78 14.86 -12.51
C ALA A 287 3.84 15.41 -13.45
N ALA A 288 4.04 14.78 -14.62
CA ALA A 288 4.99 15.25 -15.62
C ALA A 288 4.63 16.64 -16.15
N ALA A 289 3.35 16.89 -16.42
CA ALA A 289 2.86 18.20 -16.85
C ALA A 289 3.04 19.26 -15.76
N ALA A 290 2.72 18.94 -14.51
CA ALA A 290 2.87 19.83 -13.37
C ALA A 290 4.34 20.14 -13.02
N ALA A 291 5.27 19.26 -13.38
CA ALA A 291 6.72 19.47 -13.29
C ALA A 291 7.34 20.06 -14.57
N GLU A 292 6.52 20.41 -15.56
CA GLU A 292 6.95 20.88 -16.89
C GLU A 292 7.92 19.94 -17.62
N ARG A 293 7.88 18.64 -17.30
CA ARG A 293 8.65 17.59 -17.98
C ARG A 293 7.95 17.18 -19.28
N TRP A 294 7.80 18.12 -20.20
CA TRP A 294 7.12 17.93 -21.49
C TRP A 294 7.62 16.73 -22.32
N PRO A 295 8.93 16.40 -22.36
CA PRO A 295 9.40 15.20 -23.05
C PRO A 295 8.81 13.91 -22.47
N LEU A 296 8.67 13.80 -21.13
CA LEU A 296 8.03 12.66 -20.49
C LEU A 296 6.54 12.63 -20.80
N ALA A 297 5.84 13.77 -20.70
CA ALA A 297 4.42 13.86 -21.03
C ALA A 297 4.13 13.42 -22.48
N ALA A 298 4.91 13.91 -23.45
CA ALA A 298 4.79 13.51 -24.86
C ALA A 298 5.11 12.01 -25.06
N ARG A 299 6.12 11.50 -24.37
CA ARG A 299 6.45 10.06 -24.39
C ARG A 299 5.34 9.22 -23.79
N LEU A 300 4.64 9.64 -22.74
CA LEU A 300 3.50 8.90 -22.19
C LEU A 300 2.31 8.83 -23.16
N LEU A 301 2.12 9.84 -24.00
CA LEU A 301 1.03 9.86 -24.99
C LEU A 301 1.31 9.00 -26.23
N THR A 302 2.57 8.68 -26.52
CA THR A 302 2.98 8.06 -27.79
C THR A 302 3.78 6.77 -27.63
N GLY A 303 4.48 6.63 -26.50
CA GLY A 303 5.46 5.61 -26.21
C GLY A 303 4.83 4.30 -25.79
N PRO A 304 4.08 4.22 -24.66
CA PRO A 304 3.44 3.00 -24.24
C PRO A 304 2.48 2.52 -25.32
N ARG A 305 2.56 1.25 -25.71
CA ARG A 305 1.72 0.64 -26.74
C ARG A 305 0.83 -0.45 -26.17
N ALA A 306 -0.36 -0.57 -26.74
CA ALA A 306 -1.33 -1.60 -26.40
C ALA A 306 -2.21 -1.93 -27.62
N GLU A 307 -2.72 -3.15 -27.64
CA GLU A 307 -3.61 -3.62 -28.68
C GLU A 307 -5.03 -3.07 -28.46
N ASP A 308 -5.63 -2.52 -29.51
CA ASP A 308 -7.05 -2.17 -29.50
C ASP A 308 -7.93 -3.42 -29.59
N ILE A 309 -8.91 -3.53 -28.69
CA ILE A 309 -9.77 -4.72 -28.59
C ILE A 309 -10.59 -4.96 -29.88
N MET A 310 -10.96 -3.89 -30.59
CA MET A 310 -11.83 -3.98 -31.76
C MET A 310 -11.06 -4.23 -33.05
N SER A 311 -10.03 -3.43 -33.31
CA SER A 311 -9.25 -3.45 -34.54
C SER A 311 -8.06 -4.40 -34.50
N ARG A 312 -7.64 -4.85 -33.31
CA ARG A 312 -6.40 -5.63 -33.06
C ARG A 312 -5.14 -4.94 -33.57
N LEU A 313 -5.21 -3.63 -33.76
CA LEU A 313 -4.07 -2.82 -34.13
C LEU A 313 -3.34 -2.39 -32.88
N ASP A 314 -2.01 -2.44 -32.97
CA ASP A 314 -1.14 -1.91 -31.96
C ASP A 314 -1.13 -0.38 -32.03
N MET A 315 -1.49 0.28 -30.94
CA MET A 315 -1.72 1.72 -30.87
C MET A 315 -1.09 2.32 -29.61
N PRO A 316 -0.84 3.64 -29.57
CA PRO A 316 -0.48 4.30 -28.33
C PRO A 316 -1.52 4.02 -27.24
N ALA A 317 -1.08 3.52 -26.08
CA ALA A 317 -1.94 3.15 -24.98
C ALA A 317 -2.79 4.33 -24.51
N ALA A 318 -2.27 5.56 -24.57
CA ALA A 318 -3.03 6.76 -24.25
C ALA A 318 -4.29 6.97 -25.12
N ALA A 319 -4.31 6.45 -26.35
CA ALA A 319 -5.49 6.48 -27.20
C ALA A 319 -6.58 5.48 -26.77
N LEU A 320 -6.19 4.43 -26.03
CA LEU A 320 -7.06 3.34 -25.58
C LEU A 320 -7.46 3.44 -24.11
N LEU A 321 -6.65 4.12 -23.29
CA LEU A 321 -6.79 4.22 -21.84
C LEU A 321 -7.56 5.47 -21.38
N GLY A 322 -8.38 6.06 -22.26
CA GLY A 322 -9.23 7.19 -21.90
C GLY A 322 -10.21 6.81 -20.77
N PRO A 323 -10.45 7.69 -19.77
CA PRO A 323 -11.30 7.36 -18.62
C PRO A 323 -12.69 6.87 -19.03
N ASP A 324 -13.33 7.53 -20.00
CA ASP A 324 -14.66 7.15 -20.47
C ASP A 324 -14.69 5.78 -21.15
N THR A 325 -13.60 5.38 -21.80
CA THR A 325 -13.46 4.08 -22.46
C THR A 325 -13.26 2.96 -21.46
N VAL A 326 -12.46 3.19 -20.42
CA VAL A 326 -12.05 2.15 -19.48
C VAL A 326 -13.01 2.02 -18.29
N LEU A 327 -13.45 3.15 -17.72
CA LEU A 327 -14.35 3.14 -16.57
C LEU A 327 -15.82 3.00 -16.98
N SER A 328 -16.18 3.24 -18.24
CA SER A 328 -17.55 3.09 -18.75
C SER A 328 -18.63 3.87 -17.95
N LEU A 329 -18.26 4.96 -17.27
CA LEU A 329 -19.17 5.82 -16.51
C LEU A 329 -19.32 7.21 -17.15
N PRO A 330 -20.50 7.86 -17.05
CA PRO A 330 -20.66 9.26 -17.49
C PRO A 330 -19.76 10.25 -16.76
N THR A 331 -19.32 9.88 -15.55
CA THR A 331 -18.49 10.72 -14.66
C THR A 331 -17.03 10.26 -14.60
N SER A 332 -16.58 9.43 -15.55
CA SER A 332 -15.25 8.78 -15.50
C SER A 332 -14.10 9.76 -15.31
N ALA A 333 -14.02 10.82 -16.12
CA ALA A 333 -12.97 11.84 -15.98
C ALA A 333 -12.99 12.55 -14.61
N ALA A 334 -14.19 12.87 -14.10
CA ALA A 334 -14.34 13.49 -12.79
C ALA A 334 -13.95 12.53 -11.66
N ARG A 335 -14.23 11.23 -11.82
CA ARG A 335 -13.85 10.20 -10.86
C ARG A 335 -12.35 9.98 -10.79
N VAL A 336 -11.67 9.84 -11.93
CA VAL A 336 -10.19 9.77 -11.99
C VAL A 336 -9.57 11.01 -11.33
N HIS A 337 -10.10 12.21 -11.62
CA HIS A 337 -9.62 13.43 -10.99
C HIS A 337 -9.82 13.44 -9.47
N LYS A 338 -11.01 13.03 -8.99
CA LYS A 338 -11.32 12.93 -7.56
C LYS A 338 -10.40 11.92 -6.85
N TYR A 339 -10.10 10.81 -7.50
CA TYR A 339 -9.18 9.78 -7.00
C TYR A 339 -7.73 10.27 -6.93
N LEU A 340 -7.24 10.95 -7.97
CA LEU A 340 -5.86 11.41 -8.01
C LEU A 340 -5.61 12.63 -7.11
N LYS A 341 -6.62 13.48 -6.89
CA LYS A 341 -6.45 14.73 -6.15
C LYS A 341 -5.74 14.55 -4.79
N PRO A 342 -6.16 13.63 -3.89
CA PRO A 342 -5.50 13.40 -2.61
C PRO A 342 -4.03 12.95 -2.74
N ILE A 343 -3.69 12.13 -3.74
CA ILE A 343 -2.31 11.69 -4.01
C ILE A 343 -1.41 12.91 -4.25
N PHE A 344 -1.90 13.87 -5.03
CA PHE A 344 -1.14 15.07 -5.37
C PHE A 344 -1.06 16.07 -4.22
N THR A 345 -2.19 16.38 -3.58
CA THR A 345 -2.27 17.41 -2.53
C THR A 345 -1.68 16.95 -1.19
N GLY A 346 -1.62 15.64 -0.95
CA GLY A 346 -1.07 15.09 0.29
C GLY A 346 0.42 14.76 0.23
N HIS A 347 0.94 14.38 -0.96
CA HIS A 347 2.22 13.68 -1.01
C HIS A 347 3.14 14.06 -2.17
N VAL A 348 2.65 14.41 -3.37
CA VAL A 348 3.52 14.68 -4.53
C VAL A 348 3.99 16.14 -4.55
N VAL A 349 3.06 17.10 -4.40
CA VAL A 349 3.32 18.55 -4.50
C VAL A 349 2.73 19.28 -3.29
N ALA A 350 3.44 20.28 -2.75
CA ALA A 350 2.97 21.06 -1.60
C ALA A 350 1.85 22.07 -1.93
N ASN A 351 1.52 22.28 -3.21
CA ASN A 351 0.58 23.30 -3.67
C ASN A 351 -0.51 22.67 -4.57
N GLU A 352 -1.77 22.89 -4.19
CA GLU A 352 -2.97 22.40 -4.89
C GLU A 352 -3.09 22.96 -6.33
N ASN A 353 -2.44 24.11 -6.62
CA ASN A 353 -2.45 24.73 -7.96
C ASN A 353 -1.74 23.88 -9.01
N ALA A 354 -0.64 23.20 -8.66
CA ALA A 354 0.15 22.41 -9.61
C ALA A 354 -0.65 21.22 -10.19
N PHE A 355 -1.53 20.61 -9.37
CA PHE A 355 -2.43 19.57 -9.85
C PHE A 355 -3.46 20.12 -10.84
N THR A 356 -4.04 21.28 -10.54
CA THR A 356 -5.03 21.93 -11.41
C THR A 356 -4.41 22.36 -12.74
N GLU A 357 -3.19 22.90 -12.71
CA GLU A 357 -2.42 23.29 -13.90
C GLU A 357 -2.05 22.07 -14.76
N GLY A 358 -1.56 20.98 -14.16
CA GLY A 358 -1.24 19.75 -14.88
C GLY A 358 -2.46 19.10 -15.54
N VAL A 359 -3.61 19.07 -14.85
CA VAL A 359 -4.89 18.63 -15.42
C VAL A 359 -5.33 19.53 -16.57
N GLY A 360 -5.15 20.85 -16.44
CA GLY A 360 -5.43 21.82 -17.49
C GLY A 360 -4.57 21.62 -18.74
N ALA A 361 -3.27 21.35 -18.56
CA ALA A 361 -2.31 21.15 -19.64
C ALA A 361 -2.56 19.88 -20.47
N LEU A 362 -3.07 18.81 -19.83
CA LEU A 362 -3.43 17.55 -20.50
C LEU A 362 -4.81 17.56 -21.15
N ARG A 363 -5.60 18.62 -20.92
CA ARG A 363 -6.91 18.79 -21.54
C ARG A 363 -6.72 19.23 -22.99
N VAL A 364 -6.44 18.26 -23.87
CA VAL A 364 -6.45 18.50 -25.31
C VAL A 364 -7.91 18.77 -25.72
N PRO A 365 -8.25 19.90 -26.37
CA PRO A 365 -9.57 20.09 -26.94
C PRO A 365 -9.81 18.96 -27.94
N ALA A 366 -10.88 18.20 -27.75
CA ALA A 366 -11.21 17.07 -28.60
C ALA A 366 -11.18 17.51 -30.08
N PRO A 367 -10.50 16.79 -30.98
CA PRO A 367 -10.60 17.09 -32.40
C PRO A 367 -12.06 16.93 -32.81
N ALA A 368 -12.62 17.98 -33.41
CA ALA A 368 -13.97 17.97 -33.94
C ALA A 368 -14.10 16.76 -34.88
N ARG A 369 -14.96 15.79 -34.51
CA ARG A 369 -15.28 14.66 -35.39
C ARG A 369 -15.76 15.21 -36.74
N PRO A 370 -15.10 14.90 -37.86
CA PRO A 370 -15.60 15.32 -39.15
C PRO A 370 -16.75 14.39 -39.52
N GLY A 371 -17.99 14.87 -39.40
CA GLY A 371 -19.16 14.16 -39.90
C GLY A 371 -20.32 14.11 -38.93
N GLY A 372 -21.05 15.22 -38.82
CA GLY A 372 -22.38 15.27 -38.25
C GLY A 372 -23.15 16.39 -38.94
N ARG A 373 -24.05 16.04 -39.86
CA ARG A 373 -24.89 16.97 -40.61
C ARG A 373 -25.58 17.93 -39.64
N ARG A 374 -25.39 19.24 -39.85
CA ARG A 374 -26.18 20.29 -39.20
C ARG A 374 -27.62 20.21 -39.72
N GLU A 375 -28.52 19.64 -38.93
CA GLU A 375 -29.95 19.89 -39.08
C GLU A 375 -30.28 21.22 -38.40
N LEU A 376 -30.59 22.21 -39.24
CA LEU A 376 -31.13 23.51 -38.85
C LEU A 376 -32.57 23.32 -38.37
N HIS A 377 -32.80 23.35 -37.06
CA HIS A 377 -34.13 23.57 -36.51
C HIS A 377 -34.32 25.02 -36.06
N ARG A 378 -35.39 25.60 -36.61
CA ARG A 378 -35.82 27.00 -36.55
C ARG A 378 -36.00 27.51 -35.13
N HIS A 379 -35.51 28.73 -34.90
CA HIS A 379 -35.84 29.56 -33.74
C HIS A 379 -37.35 29.86 -33.68
N ALA A 380 -37.96 29.57 -32.52
CA ALA A 380 -39.20 30.18 -32.07
C ALA A 380 -38.84 31.32 -31.09
N ALA A 381 -39.34 32.52 -31.38
CA ALA A 381 -39.18 33.72 -30.58
C ALA A 381 -40.05 33.70 -29.30
N PRO A 382 -39.79 34.57 -28.32
CA PRO A 382 -40.82 35.11 -27.46
C PRO A 382 -41.10 36.60 -27.77
N ALA A 383 -42.37 36.94 -27.72
CA ALA A 383 -42.91 38.29 -27.94
C ALA A 383 -43.03 39.07 -26.62
N GLY A 384 -42.94 40.40 -26.72
CA GLY A 384 -43.34 41.38 -25.70
C GLY A 384 -42.19 42.26 -25.22
N LEU A 385 -42.28 43.60 -25.13
CA LEU A 385 -43.31 44.56 -25.51
C LEU A 385 -42.64 45.96 -25.41
N ARG A 386 -42.91 46.84 -26.38
CA ARG A 386 -42.91 48.33 -26.33
C ARG A 386 -41.67 49.09 -25.81
N ASP A 387 -41.07 49.92 -26.66
CA ASP A 387 -41.51 51.33 -26.75
C ASP A 387 -40.97 52.07 -27.98
N ALA A 388 -41.80 52.96 -28.51
CA ALA A 388 -41.56 53.72 -29.73
C ALA A 388 -40.92 55.08 -29.42
N ARG A 389 -40.01 55.57 -30.28
CA ARG A 389 -39.90 57.00 -30.68
C ARG A 389 -38.85 57.23 -31.79
N ARG A 390 -39.37 57.72 -32.93
CA ARG A 390 -38.85 58.78 -33.83
C ARG A 390 -37.63 58.50 -34.76
N LEU A 391 -37.97 58.42 -36.05
CA LEU A 391 -37.25 58.81 -37.29
C LEU A 391 -36.82 60.31 -37.28
N PRO A 392 -36.08 60.87 -38.30
CA PRO A 392 -35.67 60.31 -39.61
C PRO A 392 -34.22 60.58 -40.12
N ALA A 393 -33.86 59.82 -41.17
CA ALA A 393 -33.14 60.14 -42.42
C ALA A 393 -31.96 61.13 -42.48
N ALA A 394 -30.83 60.67 -43.05
CA ALA A 394 -30.09 61.33 -44.15
C ALA A 394 -28.89 60.47 -44.66
N GLY A 395 -28.71 60.36 -45.99
CA GLY A 395 -27.37 60.34 -46.63
C GLY A 395 -26.80 59.02 -47.17
N ILE A 396 -27.14 58.67 -48.42
CA ILE A 396 -26.31 57.97 -49.44
C ILE A 396 -25.37 59.05 -50.09
N PRO A 397 -24.18 58.81 -50.73
CA PRO A 397 -23.68 57.63 -51.48
C PRO A 397 -22.23 57.17 -51.14
N LEU A 398 -21.82 55.92 -51.40
CA LEU A 398 -21.37 55.34 -52.68
C LEU A 398 -20.22 56.11 -53.37
N ALA A 399 -18.99 55.60 -53.22
CA ALA A 399 -17.90 55.82 -54.18
C ALA A 399 -17.20 54.48 -54.45
N ARG A 400 -17.20 54.09 -55.73
CA ARG A 400 -16.39 53.02 -56.33
C ARG A 400 -14.98 53.56 -56.62
N ALA A 401 -13.96 52.75 -56.37
CA ALA A 401 -12.90 52.36 -57.31
C ALA A 401 -12.11 51.20 -56.70
#